data_AF-A0A1C5VVP7-F1
#
_entry.id   AF-A0A1C5VVP7-F1
#
_cell.length_a   1.000
_cell.length_b   1.000
_cell.length_c   1.000
_cell.angle_alpha   90.00
_cell.angle_beta   90.00
_cell.angle_gamma   90.00
#
_symmetry.space_group_name_H-M   'P 1'
#
loop_
_entity.id
_entity.type
_entity.pdbx_description
1 polymer ?
#
loop_
_entity_poly.entity_id
_entity_poly.type
_entity_poly.pdbx_seq_one_letter_code
_entity_poly.pdbx_strand_id
1 'polypeptide(L)'
;MNTKDFFGILLMAMFAVVGLTACSNDDEPKDSVKEIRMQISAETGVMYAWGDDKKENPIECMLVMSEDNPGVWEPLGFNSIEGFTYVRGHEYYLSVRRTILANPPADASDRTYSLIRILEDRVVTEPEVPVDEEITSEEDIEYHDLCPFEKYAISKEFVVDKDGNIYYGDGSSLPSYDNARIWLEDVLDKEDPNWVKFQTVSYQATYSYVFSPFTDDIRLIRNDSHGPMFKSVIPEDEFTRIIQTMQSGEEVRYALILANVYKKGLQKLEFTIKKQ
;
A
#
# COMPACT_ATOMS: atom_id res chain seq x y z
N MET A 1 -76.92 -54.01 -15.23
CA MET A 1 -75.80 -53.15 -15.65
C MET A 1 -74.75 -54.05 -16.26
N ASN A 2 -74.48 -53.90 -17.57
CA ASN A 2 -73.69 -54.86 -18.35
C ASN A 2 -72.19 -54.76 -18.00
N THR A 3 -71.51 -55.90 -17.95
CA THR A 3 -70.07 -56.04 -17.64
C THR A 3 -69.12 -55.35 -18.63
N LYS A 4 -69.63 -54.70 -19.67
CA LYS A 4 -68.86 -53.89 -20.63
C LYS A 4 -68.70 -52.43 -20.21
N ASP A 5 -69.56 -51.92 -19.33
CA ASP A 5 -69.51 -50.52 -18.89
C ASP A 5 -68.62 -50.32 -17.66
N PHE A 6 -68.26 -51.40 -16.95
CA PHE A 6 -67.38 -51.35 -15.79
C PHE A 6 -65.89 -51.27 -16.17
N PHE A 7 -65.51 -51.83 -17.33
CA PHE A 7 -64.14 -51.80 -17.82
C PHE A 7 -63.75 -50.44 -18.43
N GLY A 8 -64.72 -49.69 -18.98
CA GLY A 8 -64.48 -48.35 -19.50
C GLY A 8 -64.31 -47.28 -18.42
N ILE A 9 -64.92 -47.47 -17.25
CA ILE A 9 -64.82 -46.53 -16.13
C ILE A 9 -63.58 -46.82 -15.27
N LEU A 10 -63.12 -48.07 -15.21
CA LEU A 10 -61.87 -48.44 -14.52
C LEU A 10 -60.61 -48.05 -15.32
N LEU A 11 -60.67 -48.03 -16.65
CA LEU A 11 -59.54 -47.61 -17.50
C LEU A 11 -59.40 -46.08 -17.61
N MET A 12 -60.45 -45.32 -17.28
CA MET A 12 -60.41 -43.84 -17.26
C MET A 12 -59.99 -43.26 -15.90
N ALA A 13 -59.78 -44.11 -14.88
CA ALA A 13 -59.30 -43.71 -13.56
C ALA A 13 -57.79 -43.98 -13.34
N MET A 14 -57.14 -44.76 -14.22
CA MET A 14 -55.68 -45.01 -14.20
C MET A 14 -54.87 -44.06 -15.11
N PHE A 15 -55.48 -43.04 -15.70
CA PHE A 15 -54.78 -42.02 -16.51
C PHE A 15 -54.79 -40.62 -15.89
N ALA A 16 -55.14 -40.49 -14.61
CA ALA A 16 -55.26 -39.21 -13.91
C ALA A 16 -54.22 -38.98 -12.80
N VAL A 17 -53.16 -39.80 -12.70
CA VAL A 17 -52.13 -39.68 -11.64
C VAL A 17 -50.69 -39.53 -12.19
N VAL A 18 -50.51 -39.31 -13.49
CA VAL A 18 -49.20 -39.01 -14.08
C VAL A 18 -49.27 -37.62 -14.71
N GLY A 19 -48.95 -36.58 -13.93
CA GLY A 19 -48.99 -35.21 -14.46
C GLY A 19 -48.69 -34.08 -13.49
N LEU A 20 -48.20 -34.35 -12.27
CA LEU A 20 -47.70 -33.33 -11.35
C LEU A 20 -46.28 -33.66 -10.89
N THR A 21 -45.39 -34.01 -11.81
CA THR A 21 -43.99 -33.58 -11.65
C THR A 21 -43.97 -32.16 -12.20
N ALA A 22 -44.32 -31.20 -11.34
CA ALA A 22 -43.89 -29.83 -11.57
C ALA A 22 -42.39 -29.90 -11.77
N CYS A 23 -41.91 -29.56 -12.97
CA CYS A 23 -40.50 -29.29 -13.19
C CYS A 23 -40.10 -28.26 -12.12
N SER A 24 -39.29 -28.67 -11.15
CA SER A 24 -38.45 -27.68 -10.49
C SER A 24 -37.66 -27.05 -11.63
N ASN A 25 -37.86 -25.75 -11.86
CA ASN A 25 -36.90 -24.99 -12.65
C ASN A 25 -35.60 -24.95 -11.83
N ASP A 26 -34.87 -26.05 -11.82
CA ASP A 26 -33.53 -26.17 -11.26
C ASP A 26 -32.46 -25.68 -12.25
N ASP A 27 -32.88 -25.20 -13.42
CA ASP A 27 -32.03 -24.73 -14.52
C ASP A 27 -31.60 -23.25 -14.40
N GLU A 28 -31.95 -22.54 -13.33
CA GLU A 28 -31.38 -21.21 -13.09
C GLU A 28 -29.91 -21.34 -12.67
N PRO A 29 -28.99 -20.57 -13.29
CA PRO A 29 -27.59 -20.52 -12.86
C PRO A 29 -27.51 -20.13 -11.38
N LYS A 30 -26.96 -21.00 -10.54
CA LYS A 30 -26.82 -20.79 -9.09
C LYS A 30 -25.39 -20.45 -8.74
N ASP A 31 -25.23 -19.55 -7.79
CA ASP A 31 -23.92 -19.19 -7.25
C ASP A 31 -23.22 -20.43 -6.68
N SER A 32 -21.92 -20.50 -6.90
CA SER A 32 -21.09 -21.59 -6.39
C SER A 32 -20.30 -21.12 -5.19
N VAL A 33 -20.61 -21.68 -4.02
CA VAL A 33 -19.99 -21.31 -2.75
C VAL A 33 -19.02 -22.39 -2.30
N LYS A 34 -17.78 -22.00 -1.97
CA LYS A 34 -16.78 -22.89 -1.37
C LYS A 34 -15.98 -22.17 -0.29
N GLU A 35 -15.65 -22.87 0.79
CA GLU A 35 -14.56 -22.46 1.67
C GLU A 35 -13.24 -22.73 0.95
N ILE A 36 -12.38 -21.72 0.89
CA ILE A 36 -11.04 -21.82 0.30
C ILE A 36 -10.00 -21.21 1.23
N ARG A 37 -8.74 -21.56 1.01
CA ARG A 37 -7.57 -20.94 1.65
C ARG A 37 -7.02 -19.81 0.79
N MET A 38 -6.61 -18.73 1.45
CA MET A 38 -6.01 -17.56 0.81
C MET A 38 -4.83 -17.08 1.65
N GLN A 39 -3.68 -16.88 1.03
CA GLN A 39 -2.53 -16.19 1.63
C GLN A 39 -2.60 -14.72 1.24
N ILE A 40 -2.36 -13.84 2.20
CA ILE A 40 -2.30 -12.38 2.00
C ILE A 40 -0.89 -11.94 2.36
N SER A 41 -0.23 -11.24 1.44
CA SER A 41 1.14 -10.77 1.64
C SER A 41 1.21 -9.60 2.63
N ALA A 42 2.32 -9.49 3.36
CA ALA A 42 2.68 -8.27 4.09
C ALA A 42 2.98 -7.08 3.17
N GLU A 43 3.28 -7.35 1.90
CA GLU A 43 3.44 -6.34 0.86
C GLU A 43 2.11 -6.05 0.16
N THR A 44 1.93 -4.79 -0.20
CA THR A 44 0.78 -4.34 -0.98
C THR A 44 1.11 -4.33 -2.47
N GLY A 45 0.07 -4.55 -3.27
CA GLY A 45 0.13 -4.49 -4.72
C GLY A 45 -0.49 -3.23 -5.27
N VAL A 46 -0.55 -3.14 -6.59
CA VAL A 46 -1.24 -2.08 -7.31
C VAL A 46 -2.29 -2.70 -8.23
N MET A 47 -3.50 -2.16 -8.19
CA MET A 47 -4.57 -2.44 -9.15
C MET A 47 -5.04 -1.15 -9.80
N TYR A 48 -5.88 -1.29 -10.83
CA TYR A 48 -6.45 -0.18 -11.58
C TYR A 48 -7.96 -0.35 -11.66
N ALA A 49 -8.68 0.76 -11.62
CA ALA A 49 -10.11 0.75 -11.82
C ALA A 49 -10.46 0.31 -13.24
N TRP A 50 -11.64 -0.30 -13.40
CA TRP A 50 -12.17 -0.63 -14.71
C TRP A 50 -12.31 0.65 -15.55
N GLY A 51 -11.76 0.63 -16.78
CA GLY A 51 -11.72 1.79 -17.69
C GLY A 51 -10.45 2.66 -17.60
N ASP A 52 -9.52 2.37 -16.70
CA ASP A 52 -8.19 3.02 -16.67
C ASP A 52 -7.19 2.29 -17.57
N ASP A 53 -7.47 2.24 -18.87
CA ASP A 53 -6.64 1.53 -19.87
C ASP A 53 -5.21 2.06 -19.94
N LYS A 54 -5.01 3.31 -19.52
CA LYS A 54 -3.71 3.98 -19.49
C LYS A 54 -2.96 3.81 -18.17
N LYS A 55 -3.56 3.14 -17.18
CA LYS A 55 -2.96 2.88 -15.86
C LYS A 55 -2.48 4.17 -15.16
N GLU A 56 -3.22 5.26 -15.34
CA GLU A 56 -2.86 6.58 -14.83
C GLU A 56 -3.19 6.76 -13.34
N ASN A 57 -4.08 5.93 -12.80
CA ASN A 57 -4.63 6.04 -11.45
C ASN A 57 -4.39 4.73 -10.66
N PRO A 58 -3.16 4.45 -10.21
CA PRO A 58 -2.85 3.26 -9.43
C PRO A 58 -3.58 3.30 -8.09
N ILE A 59 -4.18 2.17 -7.72
CA ILE A 59 -4.88 1.97 -6.46
C ILE A 59 -4.14 0.90 -5.66
N GLU A 60 -3.67 1.27 -4.47
CA GLU A 60 -3.03 0.34 -3.55
C GLU A 60 -4.03 -0.78 -3.13
N CYS A 61 -3.55 -2.01 -3.08
CA CYS A 61 -4.38 -3.18 -2.77
C CYS A 61 -3.60 -4.26 -2.03
N MET A 62 -4.28 -5.29 -1.55
CA MET A 62 -3.65 -6.50 -1.03
C MET A 62 -3.10 -7.33 -2.18
N LEU A 63 -1.98 -8.03 -1.95
CA LEU A 63 -1.58 -9.15 -2.80
C LEU A 63 -2.10 -10.44 -2.17
N VAL A 64 -2.87 -11.20 -2.93
CA VAL A 64 -3.51 -12.43 -2.46
C VAL A 64 -3.12 -13.61 -3.34
N MET A 65 -2.81 -14.74 -2.72
CA MET A 65 -2.65 -16.01 -3.42
C MET A 65 -3.76 -16.94 -2.93
N SER A 66 -4.68 -17.27 -3.84
CA SER A 66 -5.76 -18.21 -3.56
C SER A 66 -5.32 -19.64 -3.86
N GLU A 67 -5.89 -20.61 -3.15
CA GLU A 67 -5.66 -22.04 -3.49
C GLU A 67 -6.18 -22.42 -4.89
N ASP A 68 -7.06 -21.60 -5.48
CA ASP A 68 -7.55 -21.79 -6.84
C ASP A 68 -6.47 -21.51 -7.90
N ASN A 69 -5.50 -20.66 -7.56
CA ASN A 69 -4.38 -20.30 -8.43
C ASN A 69 -3.06 -20.35 -7.63
N PRO A 70 -2.61 -21.56 -7.22
CA PRO A 70 -1.46 -21.70 -6.35
C PRO A 70 -0.20 -21.17 -7.05
N GLY A 71 0.57 -20.36 -6.33
CA GLY A 71 1.82 -19.74 -6.82
C GLY A 71 1.62 -18.43 -7.57
N VAL A 72 0.38 -17.96 -7.77
CA VAL A 72 0.09 -16.69 -8.43
C VAL A 72 -0.45 -15.69 -7.42
N TRP A 73 0.25 -14.56 -7.28
CA TRP A 73 -0.20 -13.43 -6.48
C TRP A 73 -1.03 -12.49 -7.33
N GLU A 74 -2.27 -12.26 -6.91
CA GLU A 74 -3.26 -11.43 -7.59
C GLU A 74 -3.59 -10.22 -6.72
N PRO A 75 -3.80 -9.03 -7.31
CA PRO A 75 -4.23 -7.87 -6.56
C PRO A 75 -5.69 -7.99 -6.13
N LEU A 76 -6.00 -7.62 -4.89
CA LEU A 76 -7.35 -7.59 -4.34
C LEU A 76 -7.55 -6.36 -3.45
N GLY A 77 -8.60 -5.58 -3.67
CA GLY A 77 -8.84 -4.35 -2.90
C GLY A 77 -8.93 -4.57 -1.39
N PHE A 78 -8.46 -3.61 -0.58
CA PHE A 78 -8.37 -3.76 0.88
C PHE A 78 -9.68 -4.15 1.59
N ASN A 79 -10.82 -3.81 1.00
CA ASN A 79 -12.16 -4.10 1.55
C ASN A 79 -12.91 -5.19 0.77
N SER A 80 -12.24 -5.92 -0.12
CA SER A 80 -12.86 -6.92 -1.00
C SER A 80 -13.10 -8.27 -0.31
N ILE A 81 -12.62 -8.46 0.91
CA ILE A 81 -12.94 -9.61 1.77
C ILE A 81 -13.82 -9.09 2.91
N GLU A 82 -15.11 -9.38 2.86
CA GLU A 82 -16.06 -8.96 3.90
C GLU A 82 -15.64 -9.52 5.27
N GLY A 83 -15.60 -8.66 6.29
CA GLY A 83 -15.22 -9.04 7.65
C GLY A 83 -13.72 -9.18 7.89
N PHE A 84 -12.87 -8.84 6.91
CA PHE A 84 -11.42 -8.76 7.06
C PHE A 84 -10.95 -7.32 6.91
N THR A 85 -9.97 -6.92 7.73
CA THR A 85 -9.30 -5.63 7.62
C THR A 85 -7.81 -5.88 7.57
N TYR A 86 -7.19 -5.53 6.45
CA TYR A 86 -5.76 -5.69 6.26
C TYR A 86 -4.97 -4.68 7.10
N VAL A 87 -3.97 -5.18 7.83
CA VAL A 87 -2.94 -4.37 8.47
C VAL A 87 -1.64 -4.51 7.68
N ARG A 88 -1.03 -3.39 7.31
CA ARG A 88 0.25 -3.37 6.58
C ARG A 88 1.35 -4.03 7.41
N GLY A 89 2.25 -4.76 6.75
CA GLY A 89 3.35 -5.47 7.40
C GLY A 89 2.94 -6.81 8.04
N HIS A 90 1.71 -7.26 7.82
CA HIS A 90 1.24 -8.57 8.27
C HIS A 90 1.01 -9.50 7.09
N GLU A 91 1.50 -10.71 7.22
CA GLU A 91 1.11 -11.83 6.39
C GLU A 91 -0.05 -12.56 7.05
N TYR A 92 -1.06 -12.92 6.25
CA TYR A 92 -2.21 -13.65 6.74
C TYR A 92 -2.38 -14.95 5.98
N TYR A 93 -2.76 -15.99 6.71
CA TYR A 93 -3.36 -17.17 6.12
C TYR A 93 -4.83 -17.21 6.53
N LEU A 94 -5.71 -17.06 5.54
CA LEU A 94 -7.15 -16.91 5.74
C LEU A 94 -7.92 -18.14 5.30
N SER A 95 -9.02 -18.39 6.03
CA SER A 95 -10.13 -19.20 5.57
C SER A 95 -11.25 -18.26 5.12
N VAL A 96 -11.56 -18.28 3.83
CA VAL A 96 -12.62 -17.41 3.28
C VAL A 96 -13.70 -18.25 2.62
N ARG A 97 -14.95 -17.79 2.71
CA ARG A 97 -16.04 -18.26 1.86
C ARG A 97 -15.95 -17.48 0.55
N ARG A 98 -15.57 -18.17 -0.52
CA ARG A 98 -15.64 -17.66 -1.88
C ARG A 98 -17.01 -18.00 -2.48
N THR A 99 -17.63 -17.01 -3.09
CA THR A 99 -18.83 -17.18 -3.93
C THR A 99 -18.47 -16.82 -5.36
N ILE A 100 -18.63 -17.75 -6.30
CA ILE A 100 -18.61 -17.48 -7.74
C ILE A 100 -20.04 -17.15 -8.14
N LEU A 101 -20.25 -15.92 -8.61
CA LEU A 101 -21.54 -15.38 -9.01
C LEU A 101 -21.98 -16.02 -10.32
N ALA A 102 -23.21 -16.52 -10.36
CA ALA A 102 -23.76 -17.10 -11.57
C ALA A 102 -24.14 -16.02 -12.60
N ASN A 103 -24.46 -14.82 -12.11
CA ASN A 103 -24.72 -13.62 -12.90
C ASN A 103 -23.82 -12.48 -12.41
N PRO A 104 -22.53 -12.49 -12.79
CA PRO A 104 -21.59 -11.47 -12.33
C PRO A 104 -21.86 -10.11 -12.99
N PRO A 105 -21.51 -8.99 -12.34
CA PRO A 105 -21.54 -7.67 -12.97
C PRO A 105 -20.60 -7.63 -14.18
N ALA A 106 -20.94 -6.84 -15.21
CA ALA A 106 -20.13 -6.74 -16.42
C ALA A 106 -18.77 -6.05 -16.19
N ASP A 107 -18.67 -5.26 -15.12
CA ASP A 107 -17.57 -4.36 -14.76
C ASP A 107 -16.90 -4.74 -13.44
N ALA A 108 -17.19 -5.93 -12.89
CA ALA A 108 -16.62 -6.39 -11.62
C ALA A 108 -16.18 -7.87 -11.70
N SER A 109 -15.49 -8.32 -10.66
CA SER A 109 -15.13 -9.74 -10.52
C SER A 109 -16.38 -10.61 -10.43
N ASP A 110 -16.29 -11.81 -11.00
CA ASP A 110 -17.27 -12.88 -10.81
C ASP A 110 -17.18 -13.53 -9.42
N ARG A 111 -16.27 -13.05 -8.56
CA ARG A 111 -16.01 -13.63 -7.24
C ARG A 111 -16.19 -12.61 -6.14
N THR A 112 -16.80 -13.07 -5.04
CA THR A 112 -16.83 -12.34 -3.77
C THR A 112 -16.26 -13.21 -2.65
N TYR A 113 -15.73 -12.56 -1.62
CA TYR A 113 -15.09 -13.23 -0.49
C TYR A 113 -15.66 -12.70 0.83
N SER A 114 -15.93 -13.60 1.76
CA SER A 114 -16.23 -13.27 3.16
C SER A 114 -15.34 -14.07 4.09
N LEU A 115 -14.81 -13.43 5.11
CA LEU A 115 -13.94 -14.05 6.10
C LEU A 115 -14.75 -15.07 6.91
N ILE A 116 -14.24 -16.31 6.98
CA ILE A 116 -14.73 -17.31 7.93
C ILE A 116 -13.89 -17.23 9.20
N ARG A 117 -12.57 -17.26 9.06
CA ARG A 117 -11.60 -17.14 10.16
C ARG A 117 -10.20 -16.83 9.64
N ILE A 118 -9.43 -16.15 10.48
CA ILE A 118 -7.98 -16.02 10.32
C ILE A 118 -7.35 -17.31 10.85
N LEU A 119 -6.58 -18.01 10.02
CA LEU A 119 -5.87 -19.23 10.40
C LEU A 119 -4.51 -18.91 11.00
N GLU A 120 -3.86 -17.91 10.42
CA GLU A 120 -2.58 -17.37 10.86
C GLU A 120 -2.57 -15.86 10.58
N ASP A 121 -2.08 -15.11 11.56
CA ASP A 121 -1.73 -13.69 11.44
C ASP A 121 -0.30 -13.59 11.94
N ARG A 122 0.60 -13.40 10.99
CA ARG A 122 2.01 -13.21 11.26
C ARG A 122 2.33 -11.77 10.97
N VAL A 123 2.64 -11.01 12.02
CA VAL A 123 3.44 -9.80 11.83
C VAL A 123 4.70 -10.27 11.13
N VAL A 124 4.97 -9.76 9.93
CA VAL A 124 6.32 -9.84 9.37
C VAL A 124 7.13 -8.86 10.19
N THR A 125 7.48 -9.30 11.41
CA THR A 125 8.65 -8.80 12.08
C THR A 125 9.78 -9.14 11.13
N GLU A 126 10.48 -8.08 10.77
CA GLU A 126 11.76 -8.03 10.07
C GLU A 126 12.45 -9.41 10.07
N PRO A 127 13.05 -9.88 8.95
CA PRO A 127 14.11 -10.87 9.09
C PRO A 127 15.00 -10.39 10.23
N GLU A 128 15.35 -11.24 11.21
CA GLU A 128 16.19 -10.86 12.34
C GLU A 128 17.28 -9.96 11.77
N VAL A 129 17.13 -8.64 12.00
CA VAL A 129 18.08 -7.68 11.49
C VAL A 129 19.38 -8.18 12.08
N PRO A 130 20.43 -8.47 11.30
CA PRO A 130 21.73 -8.67 11.91
C PRO A 130 21.93 -7.41 12.75
N VAL A 131 21.89 -7.58 14.08
CA VAL A 131 22.06 -6.58 15.15
C VAL A 131 22.17 -5.17 14.57
N ASP A 132 21.08 -4.37 14.55
CA ASP A 132 21.01 -3.00 13.95
C ASP A 132 22.42 -2.50 13.63
N GLU A 133 22.94 -2.83 12.43
CA GLU A 133 24.33 -2.54 12.15
C GLU A 133 24.45 -1.03 12.26
N GLU A 134 25.35 -0.58 13.14
CA GLU A 134 25.48 0.84 13.45
C GLU A 134 25.84 1.55 12.15
N ILE A 135 24.89 2.30 11.59
CA ILE A 135 25.10 3.08 10.37
C ILE A 135 25.96 4.28 10.75
N THR A 136 27.24 4.21 10.39
CA THR A 136 28.23 5.26 10.69
C THR A 136 28.65 6.04 9.44
N SER A 137 28.33 5.51 8.27
CA SER A 137 28.65 6.10 6.98
C SER A 137 27.54 5.86 5.95
N GLU A 138 27.59 6.57 4.82
CA GLU A 138 26.65 6.37 3.73
C GLU A 138 26.82 5.00 3.06
N GLU A 139 28.05 4.47 3.06
CA GLU A 139 28.40 3.19 2.48
C GLU A 139 27.78 2.00 3.24
N ASP A 140 27.42 2.19 4.51
CA ASP A 140 26.73 1.18 5.32
C ASP A 140 25.25 1.01 4.91
N ILE A 141 24.69 1.97 4.16
CA ILE A 141 23.27 1.95 3.76
C ILE A 141 23.10 1.14 2.48
N GLU A 142 22.59 -0.08 2.63
CA GLU A 142 22.19 -0.92 1.50
C GLU A 142 20.99 -0.30 0.76
N TYR A 143 21.12 -0.09 -0.56
CA TYR A 143 20.01 0.36 -1.41
C TYR A 143 19.08 -0.79 -1.81
N HIS A 144 17.78 -0.51 -1.91
CA HIS A 144 16.79 -1.48 -2.36
C HIS A 144 16.94 -1.78 -3.86
N ASP A 145 16.42 -2.92 -4.31
CA ASP A 145 16.48 -3.31 -5.71
C ASP A 145 15.84 -2.23 -6.60
N LEU A 146 16.50 -1.91 -7.72
CA LEU A 146 16.14 -0.83 -8.67
C LEU A 146 16.35 0.61 -8.14
N CYS A 147 17.09 0.78 -7.03
CA CYS A 147 17.46 2.09 -6.49
C CYS A 147 18.98 2.35 -6.62
N PRO A 148 19.43 3.62 -6.66
CA PRO A 148 18.64 4.84 -6.50
C PRO A 148 17.73 5.16 -7.70
N PHE A 149 16.56 5.72 -7.42
CA PHE A 149 15.64 6.26 -8.44
C PHE A 149 15.49 7.80 -8.31
N GLU A 150 14.71 8.41 -9.19
CA GLU A 150 14.39 9.85 -9.15
C GLU A 150 12.88 10.07 -8.93
N LYS A 151 12.35 9.50 -7.85
CA LYS A 151 10.92 9.62 -7.52
C LYS A 151 10.61 10.89 -6.74
N TYR A 152 11.49 11.31 -5.83
CA TYR A 152 11.18 12.40 -4.90
C TYR A 152 12.00 13.66 -5.18
N ALA A 153 11.39 14.83 -4.95
CA ALA A 153 12.07 16.11 -4.89
C ALA A 153 11.77 16.83 -3.57
N ILE A 154 12.66 17.74 -3.19
CA ILE A 154 12.52 18.65 -2.05
C ILE A 154 12.93 20.06 -2.47
N SER A 155 12.49 21.07 -1.72
CA SER A 155 13.09 22.40 -1.81
C SER A 155 14.60 22.31 -1.59
N LYS A 156 15.37 22.95 -2.47
CA LYS A 156 16.84 22.91 -2.42
C LYS A 156 17.42 23.88 -1.39
N GLU A 157 16.65 24.90 -1.00
CA GLU A 157 17.09 25.94 -0.07
C GLU A 157 15.96 26.29 0.89
N PHE A 158 16.33 26.42 2.16
CA PHE A 158 15.54 27.08 3.18
C PHE A 158 16.35 28.21 3.81
N VAL A 159 15.67 29.27 4.20
CA VAL A 159 16.27 30.46 4.79
C VAL A 159 15.74 30.61 6.22
N VAL A 160 16.64 30.88 7.18
CA VAL A 160 16.29 31.07 8.60
C VAL A 160 16.71 32.46 9.06
N ASP A 161 15.75 33.24 9.53
CA ASP A 161 16.01 34.59 10.04
C ASP A 161 16.51 34.57 11.50
N LYS A 162 16.79 35.75 12.05
CA LYS A 162 17.31 35.90 13.42
C LYS A 162 16.27 35.57 14.51
N ASP A 163 14.99 35.56 14.14
CA ASP A 163 13.87 35.35 15.04
C ASP A 163 13.36 33.89 14.97
N GLY A 164 14.01 33.05 14.13
CA GLY A 164 13.71 31.64 13.94
C GLY A 164 12.57 31.36 12.96
N ASN A 165 12.16 32.35 12.17
CA ASN A 165 11.22 32.12 11.07
C ASN A 165 11.93 31.43 9.92
N ILE A 166 11.20 30.52 9.27
CA ILE A 166 11.72 29.68 8.18
C ILE A 166 11.02 30.06 6.89
N TYR A 167 11.80 30.17 5.82
CA TYR A 167 11.33 30.49 4.47
C TYR A 167 11.89 29.49 3.48
N TYR A 168 11.22 29.31 2.35
CA TYR A 168 11.82 28.70 1.18
C TYR A 168 12.77 29.70 0.51
N GLY A 169 13.67 29.22 -0.36
CA GLY A 169 14.60 30.08 -1.10
C GLY A 169 13.94 31.15 -1.99
N ASP A 170 12.66 30.97 -2.36
CA ASP A 170 11.87 31.98 -3.08
C ASP A 170 11.30 33.09 -2.17
N GLY A 171 11.52 32.99 -0.85
CA GLY A 171 11.06 33.92 0.17
C GLY A 171 9.66 33.62 0.74
N SER A 172 8.98 32.57 0.26
CA SER A 172 7.69 32.17 0.84
C SER A 172 7.88 31.57 2.24
N SER A 173 7.00 31.92 3.17
CA SER A 173 7.13 31.54 4.59
C SER A 173 6.61 30.12 4.83
N LEU A 174 7.35 29.36 5.65
CA LEU A 174 6.89 28.12 6.25
C LEU A 174 6.23 28.36 7.61
N PRO A 175 5.44 27.37 8.11
CA PRO A 175 5.03 27.35 9.50
C PRO A 175 6.21 27.46 10.48
N SER A 176 5.90 27.66 11.77
CA SER A 176 6.90 27.65 12.85
C SER A 176 7.76 26.38 12.83
N TYR A 177 8.97 26.45 13.37
CA TYR A 177 9.90 25.32 13.52
C TYR A 177 9.23 24.00 13.95
N ASP A 178 8.33 24.06 14.95
CA ASP A 178 7.61 22.88 15.45
C ASP A 178 6.67 22.20 14.46
N ASN A 179 6.20 22.94 13.46
CA ASN A 179 5.14 22.58 12.52
C ASN A 179 5.62 22.56 11.05
N ALA A 180 6.82 23.07 10.78
CA ALA A 180 7.42 23.06 9.45
C ALA A 180 7.74 21.63 9.01
N ARG A 181 7.66 21.39 7.70
CA ARG A 181 7.90 20.09 7.07
C ARG A 181 8.85 20.27 5.89
N ILE A 182 9.73 19.29 5.69
CA ILE A 182 10.45 19.15 4.43
C ILE A 182 9.56 18.29 3.52
N TRP A 183 8.92 18.95 2.55
CA TRP A 183 7.97 18.31 1.65
C TRP A 183 8.67 17.43 0.63
N LEU A 184 8.33 16.15 0.63
CA LEU A 184 8.68 15.22 -0.44
C LEU A 184 7.62 15.32 -1.54
N GLU A 185 8.01 15.83 -2.70
CA GLU A 185 7.16 15.89 -3.89
C GLU A 185 7.45 14.67 -4.78
N ASP A 186 6.41 13.94 -5.19
CA ASP A 186 6.56 12.88 -6.18
C ASP A 186 6.70 13.51 -7.58
N VAL A 187 7.89 13.37 -8.15
CA VAL A 187 8.29 13.89 -9.46
C VAL A 187 8.60 12.78 -10.46
N LEU A 188 8.28 11.52 -10.11
CA LEU A 188 8.53 10.38 -10.98
C LEU A 188 7.81 10.56 -12.33
N ASP A 189 8.50 10.26 -13.43
CA ASP A 189 7.88 10.28 -14.75
C ASP A 189 6.83 9.18 -14.85
N LYS A 190 5.61 9.55 -15.26
CA LYS A 190 4.52 8.60 -15.49
C LYS A 190 4.84 7.60 -16.60
N GLU A 191 5.77 7.94 -17.50
CA GLU A 191 6.24 7.06 -18.56
C GLU A 191 7.38 6.13 -18.11
N ASP A 192 7.84 6.20 -16.84
CA ASP A 192 8.86 5.30 -16.32
C ASP A 192 8.39 3.83 -16.42
N PRO A 193 9.20 2.91 -16.98
CA PRO A 193 8.81 1.51 -17.15
C PRO A 193 8.51 0.80 -15.81
N ASN A 194 9.05 1.31 -14.70
CA ASN A 194 8.82 0.84 -13.34
C ASN A 194 7.79 1.68 -12.58
N TRP A 195 7.08 2.63 -13.21
CA TRP A 195 6.09 3.50 -12.58
C TRP A 195 5.20 2.75 -11.58
N VAL A 196 4.59 1.65 -12.03
CA VAL A 196 3.70 0.80 -11.23
C VAL A 196 4.42 0.20 -10.02
N LYS A 197 5.64 -0.30 -10.22
CA LYS A 197 6.44 -0.93 -9.16
C LYS A 197 6.83 0.09 -8.09
N PHE A 198 7.19 1.30 -8.50
CA PHE A 198 7.56 2.40 -7.60
C PHE A 198 6.39 2.99 -6.81
N GLN A 199 5.14 2.57 -7.05
CA GLN A 199 3.98 2.90 -6.21
C GLN A 199 3.72 1.89 -5.08
N THR A 200 4.46 0.77 -5.02
CA THR A 200 4.31 -0.23 -3.95
C THR A 200 5.00 0.18 -2.65
N VAL A 201 4.60 -0.39 -1.51
CA VAL A 201 5.10 -0.01 -0.16
C VAL A 201 6.62 -0.09 -0.04
N SER A 202 7.27 -1.08 -0.66
CA SER A 202 8.73 -1.23 -0.59
C SER A 202 9.51 -0.13 -1.32
N TYR A 203 8.84 0.71 -2.10
CA TYR A 203 9.41 1.86 -2.82
C TYR A 203 8.89 3.22 -2.28
N GLN A 204 8.14 3.20 -1.17
CA GLN A 204 7.73 4.44 -0.50
C GLN A 204 8.78 4.88 0.51
N ALA A 205 9.10 6.17 0.53
CA ALA A 205 10.06 6.77 1.45
C ALA A 205 9.50 6.85 2.88
N THR A 206 9.52 5.72 3.59
CA THR A 206 8.99 5.57 4.95
C THR A 206 9.91 6.18 6.00
N TYR A 207 11.22 6.13 5.76
CA TYR A 207 12.23 6.67 6.65
C TYR A 207 13.22 7.57 5.89
N SER A 208 14.06 8.28 6.64
CA SER A 208 15.20 9.01 6.10
C SER A 208 16.38 8.92 7.06
N TYR A 209 17.53 8.54 6.52
CA TYR A 209 18.82 8.73 7.18
C TYR A 209 19.24 10.18 6.99
N VAL A 210 19.46 10.89 8.10
CA VAL A 210 19.80 12.32 8.12
C VAL A 210 21.30 12.47 8.34
N PHE A 211 21.95 13.15 7.40
CA PHE A 211 23.33 13.56 7.48
C PHE A 211 23.36 15.05 7.81
N SER A 212 23.78 15.36 9.04
CA SER A 212 23.92 16.73 9.53
C SER A 212 25.33 17.26 9.28
N PRO A 213 25.50 18.56 8.98
CA PRO A 213 26.81 19.19 8.92
C PRO A 213 27.44 19.44 10.31
N PHE A 214 26.73 19.13 11.40
CA PHE A 214 27.16 19.47 12.76
C PHE A 214 27.55 18.26 13.62
N THR A 215 27.28 17.05 13.16
CA THR A 215 27.62 15.79 13.83
C THR A 215 27.91 14.70 12.79
N ASP A 216 28.75 13.75 13.16
CA ASP A 216 29.00 12.53 12.37
C ASP A 216 27.91 11.46 12.63
N ASP A 217 27.04 11.66 13.62
CA ASP A 217 25.96 10.72 13.95
C ASP A 217 24.87 10.73 12.86
N ILE A 218 24.63 9.57 12.25
CA ILE A 218 23.56 9.40 11.25
C ILE A 218 22.27 9.04 11.98
N ARG A 219 21.25 9.90 11.84
CA ARG A 219 19.96 9.73 12.50
C ARG A 219 18.93 9.12 11.56
N LEU A 220 18.32 8.00 11.95
CA LEU A 220 17.17 7.44 11.24
C LEU A 220 15.88 8.08 11.77
N ILE A 221 15.14 8.77 10.91
CA ILE A 221 13.84 9.36 11.26
C ILE A 221 12.73 8.80 10.40
N ARG A 222 11.51 8.81 10.93
CA ARG A 222 10.31 8.41 10.19
C ARG A 222 9.76 9.58 9.38
N ASN A 223 9.39 9.32 8.14
CA ASN A 223 8.62 10.23 7.32
C ASN A 223 7.13 10.02 7.60
N ASP A 224 6.40 11.11 7.80
CA ASP A 224 4.93 11.06 7.77
C ASP A 224 4.45 11.24 6.33
N SER A 225 3.14 11.41 6.14
CA SER A 225 2.44 11.33 4.84
C SER A 225 3.09 12.10 3.67
N HIS A 226 3.83 13.18 3.93
CA HIS A 226 4.43 14.03 2.88
C HIS A 226 5.90 14.38 3.12
N GLY A 227 6.62 13.56 3.89
CA GLY A 227 8.03 13.79 4.24
C GLY A 227 8.26 14.04 5.73
N PRO A 228 9.52 14.26 6.16
CA PRO A 228 9.84 14.43 7.57
C PRO A 228 9.50 15.82 8.10
N MET A 229 9.19 15.89 9.40
CA MET A 229 9.09 17.17 10.10
C MET A 229 10.46 17.86 10.13
N PHE A 230 10.48 19.19 9.96
CA PHE A 230 11.71 19.98 9.94
C PHE A 230 12.52 19.77 11.22
N LYS A 231 11.86 19.81 12.38
CA LYS A 231 12.49 19.57 13.69
C LYS A 231 13.08 18.16 13.88
N SER A 232 12.60 17.17 13.13
CA SER A 232 13.15 15.82 13.18
C SER A 232 14.45 15.73 12.39
N VAL A 233 14.55 16.47 11.29
CA VAL A 233 15.78 16.57 10.48
C VAL A 233 16.80 17.48 11.17
N ILE A 234 16.37 18.66 11.60
CA ILE A 234 17.19 19.69 12.23
C ILE A 234 16.72 19.85 13.68
N PRO A 235 17.33 19.13 14.64
CA PRO A 235 16.94 19.17 16.04
C PRO A 235 17.22 20.54 16.66
N GLU A 236 16.63 20.78 17.83
CA GLU A 236 16.54 22.12 18.42
C GLU A 236 17.92 22.74 18.70
N ASP A 237 18.90 21.93 19.07
CA ASP A 237 20.28 22.33 19.30
C ASP A 237 20.98 22.77 18.01
N GLU A 238 20.82 22.01 16.92
CA GLU A 238 21.32 22.38 15.59
C GLU A 238 20.63 23.65 15.06
N PHE A 239 19.30 23.74 15.21
CA PHE A 239 18.53 24.91 14.80
C PHE A 239 18.91 26.17 15.58
N THR A 240 19.07 26.04 16.90
CA THR A 240 19.53 27.13 17.77
C THR A 240 20.95 27.57 17.39
N ARG A 241 21.84 26.61 17.08
CA ARG A 241 23.18 26.91 16.58
C ARG A 241 23.12 27.71 15.28
N ILE A 242 22.29 27.32 14.31
CA ILE A 242 22.09 28.05 13.06
C ILE A 242 21.69 29.50 13.37
N ILE A 243 20.68 29.72 14.22
CA ILE A 243 20.17 31.07 14.52
C ILE A 243 21.22 31.94 15.23
N GLN A 244 21.91 31.38 16.23
CA GLN A 244 22.74 32.15 17.16
C GLN A 244 24.18 32.34 16.70
N THR A 245 24.72 31.39 15.92
CA THR A 245 26.16 31.34 15.63
C THR A 245 26.51 31.65 14.18
N MET A 246 25.64 31.31 13.22
CA MET A 246 25.90 31.58 11.81
C MET A 246 25.77 33.06 11.48
N GLN A 247 26.61 33.54 10.56
CA GLN A 247 26.53 34.91 10.04
C GLN A 247 25.52 34.99 8.90
N SER A 248 24.96 36.19 8.67
CA SER A 248 24.08 36.43 7.51
C SER A 248 24.81 36.07 6.20
N GLY A 249 24.15 35.27 5.37
CA GLY A 249 24.69 34.72 4.12
C GLY A 249 25.45 33.40 4.26
N GLU A 250 25.72 32.93 5.49
CA GLU A 250 26.33 31.62 5.72
C GLU A 250 25.32 30.49 5.43
N GLU A 251 25.82 29.38 4.90
CA GLU A 251 25.02 28.24 4.46
C GLU A 251 25.59 26.93 5.01
N VAL A 252 24.69 26.04 5.43
CA VAL A 252 25.04 24.68 5.83
C VAL A 252 24.21 23.69 5.03
N ARG A 253 24.78 22.52 4.74
CA ARG A 253 24.17 21.52 3.85
C ARG A 253 23.78 20.27 4.63
N TYR A 254 22.55 19.81 4.39
CA TYR A 254 22.04 18.55 4.89
C TYR A 254 21.83 17.58 3.73
N ALA A 255 21.97 16.29 4.00
CA ALA A 255 21.57 15.23 3.10
C ALA A 255 20.57 14.28 3.77
N LEU A 256 19.64 13.78 2.98
CA LEU A 256 18.67 12.76 3.34
C LEU A 256 18.85 11.58 2.40
N ILE A 257 19.11 10.39 2.93
CA ILE A 257 18.92 9.16 2.18
C ILE A 257 17.56 8.61 2.55
N LEU A 258 16.61 8.76 1.61
CA LEU A 258 15.27 8.22 1.75
C LEU A 258 15.36 6.69 1.80
N ALA A 259 14.60 6.07 2.69
CA ALA A 259 14.61 4.64 2.90
C ALA A 259 13.20 4.06 2.97
N ASN A 260 13.04 2.82 2.54
CA ASN A 260 11.75 2.12 2.58
C ASN A 260 11.43 1.56 3.96
N VAL A 261 10.28 0.87 4.08
CA VAL A 261 9.85 0.19 5.32
C VAL A 261 10.88 -0.79 5.89
N TYR A 262 11.81 -1.28 5.06
CA TYR A 262 12.90 -2.20 5.42
C TYR A 262 14.21 -1.48 5.73
N LYS A 263 14.19 -0.14 5.87
CA LYS A 263 15.36 0.72 6.11
C LYS A 263 16.42 0.66 4.99
N LYS A 264 16.09 0.13 3.80
CA LYS A 264 16.97 0.14 2.62
C LYS A 264 16.86 1.47 1.87
N GLY A 265 17.99 1.98 1.38
CA GLY A 265 18.08 3.23 0.63
C GLY A 265 17.27 3.21 -0.68
N LEU A 266 16.63 4.32 -0.99
CA LEU A 266 15.81 4.54 -2.19
C LEU A 266 16.35 5.67 -3.06
N GLN A 267 16.73 6.77 -2.45
CA GLN A 267 17.17 7.98 -3.15
C GLN A 267 17.89 8.92 -2.18
N LYS A 268 18.95 9.57 -2.66
CA LYS A 268 19.62 10.65 -1.92
C LYS A 268 19.07 12.02 -2.35
N LEU A 269 18.79 12.86 -1.36
CA LEU A 269 18.34 14.23 -1.53
C LEU A 269 19.20 15.16 -0.68
N GLU A 270 19.41 16.39 -1.15
CA GLU A 270 20.24 17.38 -0.48
C GLU A 270 19.57 18.75 -0.53
N PHE A 271 19.73 19.51 0.54
CA PHE A 271 19.24 20.88 0.66
C PHE A 271 20.17 21.71 1.55
N THR A 272 20.06 23.03 1.43
CA THR A 272 20.81 23.99 2.24
C THR A 272 19.91 24.74 3.21
N ILE A 273 20.46 25.08 4.38
CA ILE A 273 19.92 26.09 5.28
C ILE A 273 20.81 27.32 5.21
N LYS A 274 20.25 28.44 4.79
CA LYS A 274 20.91 29.74 4.70
C LYS A 274 20.49 30.63 5.85
N LYS A 275 21.45 31.27 6.52
CA LYS A 275 21.17 32.30 7.51
C LYS A 275 20.87 33.63 6.80
N GLN A 276 19.72 34.23 7.11
CA GLN A 276 19.41 35.61 6.71
C GLN A 276 19.90 36.62 7.73
#